data_AF-A0A7V5IEU7-F1
#
_entry.id   AF-A0A7V5IEU7-F1
#
_cell.length_a   1.000
_cell.length_b   1.000
_cell.length_c   1.000
_cell.angle_alpha   90.00
_cell.angle_beta   90.00
_cell.angle_gamma   90.00
#
_symmetry.space_group_name_H-M   'P 1'
#
loop_
_entity.id
_entity.type
_entity.pdbx_description
1 polymer ?
#
loop_
_entity_poly.entity_id
_entity_poly.type
_entity_poly.pdbx_seq_one_letter_code
_entity_poly.pdbx_strand_id
1 'polypeptide(L)'
;KINKLDILKVELPRIWFRVVCSKGTYIRTLGSDLGKSLGCGACLEMLTRTRSGIFRLENAVSLEILNQIPRDQIESQWIIPLHLALPSLPEIIVDGEIAKKILQGNTVNWLKLQEKFSFSPGFKTKFKILNPMGNLIAIGELDASVGENRKKLTWKLLRVFNPKI
;
A
#
# COMPACT_ATOMS: atom_id res chain seq x y z
N LYS A 1 5.21 12.87 9.91
CA LYS A 1 5.49 14.08 9.09
C LYS A 1 4.17 14.65 8.60
N ILE A 2 3.96 15.96 8.75
CA ILE A 2 2.85 16.69 8.11
C ILE A 2 3.34 17.16 6.75
N ASN A 3 2.58 16.86 5.70
CA ASN A 3 2.87 17.24 4.33
C ASN A 3 2.06 18.48 3.91
N LYS A 4 0.83 18.62 4.41
CA LYS A 4 -0.05 19.75 4.14
C LYS A 4 -1.07 19.92 5.27
N LEU A 5 -1.43 21.16 5.58
CA LEU A 5 -2.51 21.49 6.50
C LEU A 5 -3.29 22.68 5.93
N ASP A 6 -4.59 22.49 5.71
CA ASP A 6 -5.50 23.49 5.15
C ASP A 6 -6.64 23.72 6.15
N ILE A 7 -6.86 24.96 6.59
CA ILE A 7 -8.04 25.31 7.40
C ILE A 7 -9.26 25.36 6.47
N LEU A 8 -10.33 24.66 6.85
CA LEU A 8 -11.55 24.55 6.06
C LEU A 8 -12.64 25.49 6.58
N LYS A 9 -12.78 25.60 7.91
CA LYS A 9 -13.84 26.37 8.55
C LYS A 9 -13.42 26.73 9.97
N VAL A 10 -13.85 27.89 10.45
CA VAL A 10 -13.68 28.35 11.84
C VAL A 10 -15.03 28.86 12.33
N GLU A 11 -15.57 28.22 13.37
CA GLU A 11 -16.75 28.67 14.12
C GLU A 11 -16.48 28.40 15.58
N LEU A 12 -15.91 29.38 16.28
CA LEU A 12 -15.41 29.18 17.63
C LEU A 12 -16.51 28.61 18.56
N PRO A 13 -16.17 27.60 19.38
CA PRO A 13 -14.82 27.09 19.65
C PRO A 13 -14.33 26.00 18.69
N ARG A 14 -15.01 25.75 17.55
CA ARG A 14 -14.70 24.68 16.60
C ARG A 14 -13.86 25.16 15.42
N ILE A 15 -12.88 24.35 15.04
CA ILE A 15 -12.03 24.56 13.87
C ILE A 15 -11.98 23.26 13.08
N TRP A 16 -12.30 23.34 11.78
CA TRP A 16 -12.18 22.23 10.85
C TRP A 16 -10.96 22.45 9.97
N PHE A 17 -10.13 21.42 9.85
CA PHE A 17 -8.97 21.45 8.97
C PHE A 17 -8.81 20.12 8.24
N ARG A 18 -8.20 20.18 7.06
CA ARG A 18 -7.72 19.02 6.30
C ARG A 18 -6.22 18.90 6.51
N VAL A 19 -5.75 17.67 6.75
CA VAL A 19 -4.33 17.39 6.91
C VAL A 19 -3.90 16.23 6.01
N VAL A 20 -2.76 16.40 5.34
CA VAL A 20 -2.06 15.32 4.64
C VAL A 20 -0.82 14.99 5.45
N CYS A 21 -0.68 13.74 5.86
CA CYS A 21 0.40 13.31 6.73
C CYS A 21 0.91 11.91 6.37
N SER A 22 2.13 11.59 6.83
CA SER A 22 2.69 10.25 6.73
C SER A 22 1.94 9.25 7.62
N LYS A 23 2.12 7.95 7.33
CA LYS A 23 1.66 6.87 8.22
C LYS A 23 2.15 7.08 9.66
N GLY A 24 1.35 6.64 10.63
CA GLY A 24 1.67 6.72 12.06
C GLY A 24 1.47 8.10 12.70
N THR A 25 0.97 9.10 11.96
CA THR A 25 0.68 10.41 12.55
C THR A 25 -0.57 10.33 13.43
N TYR A 26 -0.45 10.72 14.70
CA TYR A 26 -1.56 10.72 15.65
C TYR A 26 -2.27 12.08 15.66
N ILE A 27 -3.39 12.19 14.92
CA ILE A 27 -4.10 13.46 14.70
C ILE A 27 -4.61 14.09 16.01
N ARG A 28 -4.89 13.29 17.03
CA ARG A 28 -5.30 13.79 18.34
C ARG A 28 -4.17 14.55 19.05
N THR A 29 -2.93 14.09 18.95
CA THR A 29 -1.76 14.83 19.48
C THR A 29 -1.57 16.13 18.70
N LEU A 30 -1.67 16.08 17.36
CA LEU A 30 -1.64 17.30 16.54
C LEU A 30 -2.69 18.32 17.01
N GLY A 31 -3.94 17.89 17.24
CA GLY A 31 -4.98 18.76 17.77
C GLY A 31 -4.62 19.36 19.14
N SER A 32 -4.11 18.54 20.07
CA SER A 32 -3.69 19.03 21.40
C SER A 32 -2.53 20.03 21.30
N ASP A 33 -1.54 19.76 20.45
CA ASP A 33 -0.38 20.63 20.25
C ASP A 33 -0.80 21.98 19.64
N LEU A 34 -1.69 21.96 18.65
CA LEU A 34 -2.28 23.20 18.09
C LEU A 34 -3.04 23.99 19.16
N GLY A 35 -3.86 23.33 19.97
CA GLY A 35 -4.57 23.97 21.07
C GLY A 35 -3.65 24.57 22.13
N LYS A 36 -2.55 23.88 22.46
CA LYS A 36 -1.51 24.42 23.35
C LYS A 36 -0.85 25.65 22.76
N SER A 37 -0.50 25.62 21.47
CA SER A 37 0.05 26.79 20.77
C SER A 37 -0.90 27.99 20.73
N LEU A 38 -2.21 27.74 20.74
CA LEU A 38 -3.25 28.79 20.84
C LEU A 38 -3.53 29.26 22.28
N GLY A 39 -2.97 28.60 23.31
CA GLY A 39 -3.09 28.98 24.72
C GLY A 39 -4.38 28.55 25.42
N CYS A 40 -5.37 28.02 24.70
CA CYS A 40 -6.65 27.56 25.28
C CYS A 40 -6.77 26.04 25.40
N GLY A 41 -5.85 25.29 24.79
CA GLY A 41 -6.00 23.84 24.63
C GLY A 41 -7.01 23.47 23.54
N ALA A 42 -6.97 22.22 23.09
CA ALA A 42 -7.93 21.69 22.13
C ALA A 42 -8.02 20.16 22.26
N CYS A 43 -9.17 19.62 21.93
CA CYS A 43 -9.39 18.19 21.79
C CYS A 43 -9.97 17.88 20.41
N LEU A 44 -9.78 16.64 19.97
CA LEU A 44 -10.33 16.17 18.71
C LEU A 44 -11.80 15.77 18.92
N GLU A 45 -12.74 16.55 18.36
CA GLU A 45 -14.18 16.25 18.40
C GLU A 45 -14.57 15.19 17.36
N MET A 46 -14.14 15.36 16.11
CA MET A 46 -14.46 14.45 15.00
C MET A 46 -13.26 14.24 14.08
N LEU A 47 -13.13 13.03 13.53
CA LEU A 47 -12.10 12.69 12.55
C LEU A 47 -12.66 11.81 11.44
N THR A 48 -12.53 12.28 10.20
CA THR A 48 -12.85 11.49 9.02
C THR A 48 -11.58 11.27 8.19
N ARG A 49 -11.18 10.01 8.02
CA ARG A 49 -10.07 9.67 7.13
C ARG A 49 -10.58 9.65 5.69
N THR A 50 -10.26 10.69 4.92
CA THR A 50 -10.69 10.82 3.53
C THR A 50 -9.82 10.04 2.54
N ARG A 51 -8.60 9.64 2.93
CA ARG A 51 -7.66 8.89 2.10
C ARG A 51 -6.72 7.99 2.91
N SER A 52 -6.41 6.81 2.37
CA SER A 52 -5.35 5.92 2.85
C SER A 52 -4.60 5.32 1.66
N GLY A 53 -3.37 5.75 1.40
CA GLY A 53 -2.63 5.33 0.21
C GLY A 53 -3.39 5.70 -1.07
N ILE A 54 -3.81 4.70 -1.84
CA ILE A 54 -4.64 4.91 -3.03
C ILE A 54 -6.15 4.92 -2.75
N PHE A 55 -6.57 4.43 -1.59
CA PHE A 55 -7.99 4.32 -1.24
C PHE A 55 -8.50 5.70 -0.84
N ARG A 56 -9.62 6.11 -1.45
CA ARG A 56 -10.31 7.38 -1.18
C ARG A 56 -11.70 7.11 -0.65
N LEU A 57 -12.17 7.99 0.22
CA LEU A 57 -13.50 7.89 0.82
C LEU A 57 -14.62 7.96 -0.25
N GLU A 58 -14.41 8.72 -1.32
CA GLU A 58 -15.36 8.81 -2.46
C GLU A 58 -15.59 7.46 -3.17
N ASN A 59 -14.65 6.52 -3.04
CA ASN A 59 -14.75 5.17 -3.61
C ASN A 59 -15.17 4.12 -2.57
N ALA A 60 -15.51 4.54 -1.35
CA ALA A 60 -15.91 3.63 -0.28
C ALA A 60 -17.40 3.29 -0.39
N VAL A 61 -17.73 2.04 -0.07
CA VAL A 61 -19.11 1.57 0.08
C VAL A 61 -19.46 1.51 1.58
N SER A 62 -20.64 1.99 1.95
CA SER A 62 -21.13 1.87 3.32
C SER A 62 -21.54 0.43 3.62
N LEU A 63 -21.55 0.03 4.89
CA LEU A 63 -21.95 -1.33 5.25
C LEU A 63 -23.44 -1.57 4.98
N GLU A 64 -24.27 -0.53 5.12
CA GLU A 64 -25.70 -0.58 4.82
C GLU A 64 -25.95 -0.89 3.35
N ILE A 65 -25.21 -0.23 2.44
CA ILE A 65 -25.26 -0.51 1.01
C ILE A 65 -24.70 -1.90 0.72
N LEU A 66 -23.54 -2.22 1.29
CA LEU A 66 -22.86 -3.50 1.05
C LEU A 66 -23.75 -4.70 1.43
N ASN A 67 -24.52 -4.61 2.51
CA ASN A 67 -25.44 -5.66 2.96
C ASN A 67 -26.63 -5.90 2.03
N GLN A 68 -26.91 -4.97 1.12
CA GLN A 68 -27.99 -5.09 0.13
C GLN A 68 -27.48 -5.67 -1.20
N ILE A 69 -26.17 -5.82 -1.38
CA ILE A 69 -25.56 -6.29 -2.62
C ILE A 69 -25.40 -7.82 -2.55
N PRO A 70 -25.86 -8.58 -3.56
CA PRO A 70 -25.62 -10.02 -3.64
C PRO A 70 -24.12 -10.35 -3.62
N ARG A 71 -23.75 -11.44 -2.96
CA ARG A 71 -22.34 -11.82 -2.76
C ARG A 71 -21.54 -11.91 -4.06
N ASP A 72 -22.11 -12.53 -5.10
CA ASP A 72 -21.43 -12.68 -6.41
C ASP A 72 -21.12 -11.33 -7.06
N GLN A 73 -21.96 -10.32 -6.80
CA GLN A 73 -21.75 -8.96 -7.26
C GLN A 73 -20.68 -8.24 -6.42
N ILE A 74 -20.62 -8.49 -5.11
CA ILE A 74 -19.53 -7.98 -4.26
C ILE A 74 -18.19 -8.49 -4.78
N GLU A 75 -18.08 -9.80 -5.02
CA GLU A 75 -16.85 -10.45 -5.45
C GLU A 75 -16.35 -9.95 -6.81
N SER A 76 -17.27 -9.69 -7.74
CA SER A 76 -16.93 -9.25 -9.10
C SER A 76 -16.70 -7.73 -9.25
N GLN A 77 -17.30 -6.89 -8.40
CA GLN A 77 -17.33 -5.42 -8.62
C GLN A 77 -16.74 -4.60 -7.47
N TRP A 78 -16.77 -5.11 -6.24
CA TRP A 78 -16.46 -4.33 -5.03
C TRP A 78 -15.18 -4.79 -4.32
N ILE A 79 -14.70 -6.00 -4.60
CA ILE A 79 -13.41 -6.46 -4.11
C ILE A 79 -12.30 -5.89 -4.99
N ILE A 80 -11.39 -5.15 -4.38
CA ILE A 80 -10.18 -4.66 -5.05
C ILE A 80 -9.14 -5.79 -5.06
N PRO A 81 -8.69 -6.27 -6.23
CA PRO A 81 -7.61 -7.24 -6.32
C PRO A 81 -6.35 -6.75 -5.60
N LEU A 82 -5.68 -7.64 -4.89
CA LEU A 82 -4.54 -7.29 -4.04
C LEU A 82 -3.36 -6.68 -4.83
N HIS A 83 -3.18 -7.05 -6.09
CA HIS A 83 -2.16 -6.44 -6.94
C HIS A 83 -2.48 -4.95 -7.21
N LEU A 84 -3.75 -4.58 -7.40
CA LEU A 84 -4.18 -3.18 -7.57
C LEU A 84 -4.07 -2.37 -6.27
N ALA A 85 -4.15 -3.03 -5.10
CA ALA A 85 -3.92 -2.40 -3.81
C ALA A 85 -2.45 -1.96 -3.58
N LEU A 86 -1.51 -2.43 -4.40
CA LEU A 86 -0.07 -2.18 -4.28
C LEU A 86 0.53 -1.55 -5.56
N PRO A 87 0.01 -0.40 -6.04
CA PRO A 87 0.42 0.15 -7.34
C PRO A 87 1.82 0.77 -7.31
N SER A 88 2.35 1.10 -6.13
CA SER A 88 3.71 1.62 -5.98
C SER A 88 4.78 0.52 -6.08
N LEU A 89 4.40 -0.76 -6.04
CA LEU A 89 5.33 -1.87 -6.20
C LEU A 89 5.36 -2.28 -7.67
N PRO A 90 6.53 -2.24 -8.32
CA PRO A 90 6.70 -2.76 -9.67
C PRO A 90 6.32 -4.23 -9.78
N GLU A 91 5.91 -4.63 -10.98
CA GLU A 91 5.34 -5.95 -11.27
C GLU A 91 6.33 -6.86 -11.99
N ILE A 92 6.32 -8.14 -11.63
CA ILE A 92 6.98 -9.23 -12.35
C ILE A 92 5.97 -10.35 -12.54
N ILE A 93 5.75 -10.78 -13.78
CA ILE A 93 4.84 -11.88 -14.09
C ILE A 93 5.66 -13.17 -14.21
N VAL A 94 5.26 -14.22 -13.48
CA VAL A 94 5.91 -15.54 -13.53
C VAL A 94 4.88 -16.66 -13.70
N ASP A 95 5.30 -17.75 -14.32
CA ASP A 95 4.47 -18.90 -14.66
C ASP A 95 5.21 -20.22 -14.40
N GLY A 96 4.50 -21.33 -14.64
CA GLY A 96 5.06 -22.69 -14.64
C GLY A 96 5.84 -23.06 -13.37
N GLU A 97 7.03 -23.65 -13.56
CA GLU A 97 7.94 -24.09 -12.50
C GLU A 97 8.38 -22.96 -11.58
N ILE A 98 8.57 -21.75 -12.11
CA ILE A 98 9.04 -20.60 -11.32
C ILE A 98 7.96 -20.18 -10.32
N ALA A 99 6.71 -20.07 -10.79
CA ALA A 99 5.58 -19.74 -9.93
C ALA A 99 5.40 -20.78 -8.81
N LYS A 100 5.46 -22.08 -9.14
CA LYS A 100 5.36 -23.18 -8.15
C LYS A 100 6.44 -23.09 -7.07
N LYS A 101 7.69 -22.88 -7.46
CA LYS A 101 8.82 -22.75 -6.51
C LYS A 101 8.62 -21.59 -5.55
N ILE A 102 8.20 -20.43 -6.06
CA ILE A 102 7.96 -19.24 -5.22
C ILE A 102 6.79 -19.46 -4.27
N LEU A 103 5.70 -20.11 -4.71
CA LEU A 103 4.56 -20.46 -3.86
C LEU A 103 4.95 -21.40 -2.71
N GLN A 104 5.97 -22.25 -2.91
CA GLN A 104 6.54 -23.13 -1.89
C GLN A 104 7.57 -22.42 -0.98
N GLY A 105 7.76 -21.10 -1.13
CA GLY A 105 8.71 -20.32 -0.34
C GLY A 105 10.16 -20.34 -0.85
N ASN A 106 10.41 -20.94 -2.02
CA ASN A 106 11.76 -20.99 -2.59
C ASN A 106 12.06 -19.73 -3.41
N THR A 107 13.32 -19.30 -3.38
CA THR A 107 13.81 -18.25 -4.28
C THR A 107 14.35 -18.87 -5.58
N VAL A 108 14.34 -18.09 -6.65
CA VAL A 108 14.97 -18.44 -7.93
C VAL A 108 16.09 -17.45 -8.24
N ASN A 109 16.99 -17.84 -9.14
CA ASN A 109 18.05 -16.95 -9.59
C ASN A 109 17.44 -15.66 -10.18
N TRP A 110 17.95 -14.51 -9.76
CA TRP A 110 17.50 -13.20 -10.22
C TRP A 110 17.48 -13.06 -11.74
N LEU A 111 18.45 -13.62 -12.46
CA LEU A 111 18.54 -13.57 -13.92
C LEU A 111 17.28 -14.16 -14.58
N LYS A 112 16.71 -15.23 -14.01
CA LYS A 112 15.47 -15.85 -14.52
C LYS A 112 14.23 -14.98 -14.29
N LEU A 113 14.26 -14.08 -13.31
CA LEU A 113 13.20 -13.09 -13.08
C LEU A 113 13.41 -11.84 -13.94
N GLN A 114 14.66 -11.46 -14.20
CA GLN A 114 15.03 -10.28 -14.98
C GLN A 114 14.60 -10.37 -16.45
N GLU A 115 14.47 -11.56 -17.02
CA GLU A 115 13.91 -11.71 -18.39
C GLU A 115 12.45 -11.28 -18.47
N LYS A 116 11.71 -11.29 -17.35
CA LYS A 116 10.27 -10.96 -17.27
C LYS A 116 10.01 -9.57 -16.67
N PHE A 117 10.95 -8.66 -16.85
CA PHE A 117 11.07 -7.42 -16.08
C PHE A 117 10.76 -6.18 -16.93
N SER A 118 9.98 -5.24 -16.38
CA SER A 118 9.58 -4.01 -17.09
C SER A 118 10.11 -2.72 -16.45
N PHE A 119 11.01 -2.79 -15.45
CA PHE A 119 11.48 -1.60 -14.71
C PHE A 119 12.98 -1.63 -14.39
N SER A 120 13.60 -0.46 -14.19
CA SER A 120 14.99 -0.39 -13.71
C SER A 120 15.01 -0.35 -12.18
N PRO A 121 15.53 -1.38 -11.50
CA PRO A 121 15.46 -1.44 -10.05
C PRO A 121 16.52 -0.54 -9.41
N GLY A 122 16.11 0.29 -8.45
CA GLY A 122 17.01 1.05 -7.57
C GLY A 122 17.47 0.23 -6.36
N PHE A 123 18.27 0.84 -5.49
CA PHE A 123 18.71 0.24 -4.22
C PHE A 123 17.51 -0.15 -3.33
N LYS A 124 17.46 -1.40 -2.86
CA LYS A 124 16.39 -1.93 -1.98
C LYS A 124 14.98 -1.74 -2.53
N THR A 125 14.79 -2.04 -3.81
CA THR A 125 13.48 -1.92 -4.45
C THR A 125 12.60 -3.12 -4.10
N LYS A 126 11.43 -2.85 -3.51
CA LYS A 126 10.39 -3.86 -3.33
C LYS A 126 9.57 -4.01 -4.60
N PHE A 127 9.19 -5.24 -4.92
CA PHE A 127 8.38 -5.56 -6.10
C PHE A 127 7.36 -6.65 -5.75
N LYS A 128 6.33 -6.75 -6.57
CA LYS A 128 5.28 -7.76 -6.45
C LYS A 128 5.34 -8.74 -7.62
N ILE A 129 5.16 -10.02 -7.32
CA ILE A 129 5.22 -11.13 -8.26
C ILE A 129 3.80 -11.61 -8.52
N LEU A 130 3.37 -11.61 -9.77
CA LEU A 130 2.03 -12.00 -10.21
C LEU A 130 2.09 -13.29 -11.06
N ASN A 131 0.99 -14.03 -11.12
CA ASN A 131 0.79 -15.02 -12.17
C ASN A 131 0.24 -14.34 -13.45
N PRO A 132 0.13 -15.05 -14.60
CA PRO A 132 -0.46 -14.50 -15.82
C PRO A 132 -1.93 -14.09 -15.69
N MET A 133 -2.64 -14.58 -14.66
CA MET A 133 -4.03 -14.20 -14.36
C MET A 133 -4.13 -12.94 -13.49
N GLY A 134 -3.02 -12.30 -13.13
CA GLY A 134 -3.00 -11.09 -12.29
C GLY A 134 -3.11 -11.36 -10.77
N ASN A 135 -3.06 -12.61 -10.34
CA ASN A 135 -3.07 -12.94 -8.91
C ASN A 135 -1.71 -12.68 -8.29
N LEU A 136 -1.70 -12.02 -7.12
CA LEU A 136 -0.48 -11.81 -6.35
C LEU A 136 0.03 -13.13 -5.78
N ILE A 137 1.24 -13.51 -6.16
CA ILE A 137 1.95 -14.70 -5.65
C ILE A 137 2.87 -14.32 -4.49
N ALA A 138 3.62 -13.23 -4.61
CA ALA A 138 4.63 -12.89 -3.61
C ALA A 138 5.02 -11.41 -3.65
N ILE A 139 5.66 -10.96 -2.58
CA ILE A 139 6.41 -9.70 -2.53
C ILE A 139 7.88 -10.04 -2.28
N GLY A 140 8.75 -9.45 -3.10
CA GLY A 140 10.19 -9.56 -2.98
C GLY A 140 10.85 -8.21 -2.74
N GLU A 141 12.11 -8.24 -2.32
CA GLU A 141 12.98 -7.06 -2.22
C GLU A 141 14.30 -7.36 -2.92
N LEU A 142 14.68 -6.50 -3.86
CA LEU A 142 15.98 -6.58 -4.52
C LEU A 142 17.03 -5.86 -3.67
N ASP A 143 18.09 -6.57 -3.32
CA ASP A 143 19.26 -6.00 -2.68
C ASP A 143 20.36 -5.82 -3.74
N ALA A 144 20.54 -4.58 -4.18
CA ALA A 144 21.64 -4.16 -5.04
C ALA A 144 22.79 -3.65 -4.16
N SER A 145 23.37 -4.52 -3.33
CA SER A 145 24.58 -4.18 -2.58
C SER A 145 25.71 -3.93 -3.57
N VAL A 146 26.29 -2.73 -3.50
CA VAL A 146 27.43 -2.31 -4.32
C VAL A 146 28.67 -2.99 -3.75
N GLY A 147 29.05 -4.14 -4.32
CA GLY A 147 30.34 -4.78 -4.07
C GLY A 147 31.32 -4.44 -5.20
N GLU A 148 32.55 -4.08 -4.85
CA GLU A 148 33.64 -3.63 -5.75
C GLU A 148 34.03 -4.59 -6.88
N ASN A 149 33.48 -5.80 -6.95
CA ASN A 149 33.73 -6.71 -8.07
C ASN A 149 32.45 -7.48 -8.44
N ARG A 150 31.84 -7.05 -9.55
CA ARG A 150 30.65 -7.61 -10.23
C ARG A 150 29.32 -7.50 -9.46
N LYS A 151 28.36 -6.81 -10.10
CA LYS A 151 26.93 -6.66 -9.74
C LYS A 151 26.25 -8.02 -9.46
N LYS A 152 26.42 -8.60 -8.26
CA LYS A 152 25.66 -9.79 -7.86
C LYS A 152 24.32 -9.33 -7.28
N LEU A 153 23.39 -9.00 -8.17
CA LEU A 153 22.01 -8.70 -7.80
C LEU A 153 21.39 -9.94 -7.15
N THR A 154 20.99 -9.81 -5.89
CA THR A 154 20.28 -10.86 -5.15
C THR A 154 18.99 -10.28 -4.60
N TRP A 155 17.97 -11.13 -4.48
CA TRP A 155 16.68 -10.70 -3.95
C TRP A 155 16.25 -11.62 -2.81
N LYS A 156 15.40 -11.09 -1.94
CA LYS A 156 14.82 -11.81 -0.82
C LYS A 156 13.31 -11.92 -1.01
N LEU A 157 12.79 -13.11 -0.74
CA LEU A 157 11.35 -13.34 -0.67
C LEU A 157 10.85 -12.81 0.68
N LEU A 158 10.01 -11.78 0.67
CA LEU A 158 9.48 -11.18 1.90
C LEU A 158 8.20 -11.86 2.37
N ARG A 159 7.31 -12.17 1.42
CA ARG A 159 6.01 -12.78 1.72
C ARG A 159 5.47 -13.51 0.51
N VAL A 160 4.95 -14.72 0.73
CA VAL A 160 4.15 -15.47 -0.23
C VAL A 160 2.67 -15.26 0.08
N PHE A 161 1.88 -15.10 -0.96
CA PHE A 161 0.44 -15.08 -0.95
C PHE A 161 0.01 -16.33 -1.71
N ASN A 162 -0.76 -17.20 -1.06
CA ASN A 162 -1.35 -18.33 -1.75
C ASN A 162 -2.71 -17.87 -2.28
N PRO A 163 -2.84 -17.53 -3.58
CA PRO A 163 -4.17 -17.34 -4.15
C PRO A 163 -4.83 -18.72 -4.10
N LYS A 164 -5.61 -18.99 -3.05
CA LYS A 164 -6.57 -20.08 -3.12
C LYS A 164 -7.45 -19.77 -4.32
N ILE A 165 -7.48 -20.74 -5.24
CA ILE A 165 -8.24 -20.79 -6.49
C ILE A 165 -9.66 -20.28 -6.26
#